data_AF-A0A1Y5KR26-F1
#
_entry.id   AF-A0A1Y5KR26-F1
#
_cell.length_a   1.000
_cell.length_b   1.000
_cell.length_c   1.000
_cell.angle_alpha   90.00
_cell.angle_beta   90.00
_cell.angle_gamma   90.00
#
_symmetry.space_group_name_H-M   'P 1'
#
loop_
_entity.id
_entity.type
_entity.pdbx_description
1 polymer ?
#
loop_
_entity_poly.entity_id
_entity_poly.type
_entity_poly.pdbx_seq_one_letter_code
_entity_poly.pdbx_strand_id
1 'polypeptide(L)'
;MEPISLHRVRGYVKLYTKELIELEHTILEAASCDHTSSTERKSHHSEKTKRGLMHRLNRIEGQVRGVKGLIERDTYCDDVLIQIASIQSALNGLGKQLLEHHLKSCVVGRIEEGDHEVLDELLITVNKLLK
;
A
#
# COMPACT_ATOMS: atom_id res chain seq x y z
N MET A 1 11.89 50.59 5.06
CA MET A 1 11.41 49.22 4.88
C MET A 1 11.12 48.67 6.27
N GLU A 2 9.84 48.51 6.63
CA GLU A 2 9.48 47.91 7.92
C GLU A 2 9.65 46.37 7.88
N PRO A 3 10.15 45.74 8.95
CA PRO A 3 10.31 44.29 8.99
C PRO A 3 8.94 43.60 9.07
N ILE A 4 8.73 42.58 8.23
CA ILE A 4 7.52 41.75 8.23
C ILE A 4 7.43 41.05 9.59
N SER A 5 6.44 41.44 10.41
CA SER A 5 6.16 40.83 11.71
C SER A 5 6.01 39.31 11.58
N LEU A 6 6.76 38.56 12.39
CA LEU A 6 6.72 37.08 12.47
C LEU A 6 5.28 36.53 12.61
N HIS A 7 4.38 37.33 13.19
CA HIS A 7 2.98 36.96 13.35
C HIS A 7 2.23 36.81 12.03
N ARG A 8 2.64 37.56 10.99
CA ARG A 8 2.05 37.54 9.64
C ARG A 8 2.50 36.31 8.84
N VAL A 9 3.77 35.91 8.99
CA VAL A 9 4.32 34.69 8.38
C VAL A 9 3.65 33.44 8.97
N ARG A 10 3.44 33.42 10.29
CA ARG A 10 2.75 32.32 10.97
C ARG A 10 1.29 32.15 10.52
N GLY A 11 0.61 33.24 10.14
CA GLY A 11 -0.71 33.22 9.53
C GLY A 11 -0.71 32.61 8.13
N TYR A 12 0.25 33.00 7.28
CA TYR A 12 0.43 32.44 5.94
C TYR A 12 0.71 30.93 5.96
N VAL A 13 1.60 30.47 6.85
CA VAL A 13 1.90 29.03 7.00
C VAL A 13 0.67 28.25 7.46
N LYS A 14 -0.11 28.82 8.41
CA LYS A 14 -1.33 28.16 8.93
C LYS A 14 -2.45 28.06 7.88
N LEU A 15 -2.56 29.05 6.98
CA LEU A 15 -3.49 29.01 5.85
C LEU A 15 -3.07 27.95 4.81
N TYR A 16 -1.78 27.90 4.47
CA TYR A 16 -1.24 26.90 3.54
C TYR A 16 -1.41 25.46 4.05
N THR A 17 -1.23 25.23 5.35
CA THR A 17 -1.49 23.91 5.95
C THR A 17 -2.97 23.55 5.97
N LYS A 18 -3.87 24.53 6.09
CA LYS A 18 -5.32 24.29 6.08
C LYS A 18 -5.82 23.95 4.67
N GLU A 19 -5.34 24.65 3.65
CA GLU A 19 -5.61 24.34 2.24
C GLU A 19 -5.05 22.97 1.83
N LEU A 20 -3.85 22.60 2.30
CA LEU A 20 -3.26 21.28 2.04
C LEU A 20 -4.04 20.13 2.69
N ILE A 21 -4.52 20.32 3.93
CA ILE A 21 -5.35 19.33 4.64
C ILE A 21 -6.73 19.21 3.99
N GLU A 22 -7.33 20.32 3.56
CA GLU A 22 -8.61 20.31 2.83
C GLU A 22 -8.45 19.62 1.45
N LEU A 23 -7.30 19.78 0.79
CA LEU A 23 -6.97 19.04 -0.44
C LEU A 23 -6.83 17.53 -0.20
N GLU A 24 -6.13 17.10 0.85
CA GLU A 24 -6.00 15.68 1.21
C GLU A 24 -7.35 15.04 1.58
N HIS A 25 -8.20 15.76 2.31
CA HIS A 25 -9.53 15.27 2.69
C HIS A 25 -10.45 15.12 1.47
N THR A 26 -10.38 16.06 0.51
CA THR A 26 -11.13 15.99 -0.75
C THR A 26 -10.68 14.81 -1.63
N ILE A 27 -9.37 14.51 -1.65
CA ILE A 27 -8.82 13.35 -2.37
C ILE A 27 -9.24 12.02 -1.71
N LEU A 28 -9.39 11.99 -0.38
CA LEU A 28 -9.88 10.82 0.36
C LEU A 28 -11.38 10.58 0.16
N GLU A 29 -12.20 11.63 0.06
CA GLU A 29 -13.65 11.52 -0.16
C GLU A 29 -14.00 11.14 -1.60
N ALA A 30 -13.25 11.63 -2.61
CA ALA A 30 -13.46 11.26 -4.01
C ALA A 30 -13.09 9.80 -4.34
N ALA A 31 -12.32 9.12 -3.47
CA ALA A 31 -11.98 7.70 -3.61
C ALA A 31 -13.09 6.76 -3.11
N SER A 32 -14.18 7.29 -2.55
CA SER A 32 -15.37 6.52 -2.16
C SER A 32 -16.26 6.28 -3.37
N CYS A 33 -15.77 5.48 -4.31
CA CYS A 33 -16.60 4.90 -5.35
C CYS A 33 -17.52 3.84 -4.72
N ASP A 34 -18.75 4.25 -4.43
CA ASP A 34 -19.80 3.42 -3.82
C ASP A 34 -20.33 2.42 -4.87
N HIS A 35 -19.77 1.20 -4.86
CA HIS A 35 -20.24 0.09 -5.68
C HIS A 35 -20.91 -0.96 -4.79
N THR A 36 -22.20 -0.77 -4.53
CA THR A 36 -23.08 -1.83 -4.04
C THR A 36 -23.43 -2.77 -5.20
N SER A 37 -22.59 -3.77 -5.44
CA SER A 37 -22.93 -4.97 -6.20
C SER A 37 -22.26 -6.18 -5.54
N SER A 38 -23.05 -6.91 -4.76
CA SER A 38 -22.65 -8.04 -3.94
C SER A 38 -22.46 -9.32 -4.76
N THR A 39 -21.46 -9.32 -5.65
CA THR A 39 -20.84 -10.54 -6.17
C THR A 39 -19.38 -10.53 -5.71
N GLU A 40 -18.97 -11.48 -4.85
CA GLU A 40 -17.59 -11.60 -4.39
C GLU A 40 -16.63 -11.64 -5.59
N ARG A 41 -15.86 -10.57 -5.81
CA ARG A 41 -14.79 -10.57 -6.83
C ARG A 41 -13.71 -11.56 -6.37
N LYS A 42 -13.56 -12.67 -7.11
CA LYS A 42 -12.57 -13.72 -6.80
C LYS A 42 -11.36 -13.60 -7.69
N SER A 43 -10.18 -13.75 -7.12
CA SER A 43 -8.95 -13.89 -7.88
C SER A 43 -8.90 -15.27 -8.54
N HIS A 44 -8.66 -15.32 -9.85
CA HIS A 44 -8.40 -16.58 -10.55
C HIS A 44 -6.90 -16.83 -10.63
N HIS A 45 -6.34 -17.58 -9.69
CA HIS A 45 -4.94 -18.00 -9.71
C HIS A 45 -4.79 -19.46 -10.12
N SER A 46 -3.77 -19.78 -10.91
CA SER A 46 -3.37 -21.17 -11.10
C SER A 46 -2.89 -21.78 -9.78
N GLU A 47 -3.08 -23.08 -9.59
CA GLU A 47 -2.61 -23.79 -8.38
C GLU A 47 -1.10 -23.61 -8.15
N LYS A 48 -0.32 -23.54 -9.24
CA LYS A 48 1.11 -23.21 -9.17
C LYS A 48 1.36 -21.83 -8.54
N THR A 49 0.62 -20.81 -8.97
CA THR A 49 0.72 -19.44 -8.44
C THR A 49 0.31 -19.41 -6.98
N LYS A 50 -0.85 -19.99 -6.65
CA LYS A 50 -1.36 -20.06 -5.28
C LYS A 50 -0.34 -20.71 -4.34
N ARG A 51 0.21 -21.87 -4.71
CA ARG A 51 1.27 -22.54 -3.93
C ARG A 51 2.51 -21.68 -3.76
N GLY A 52 2.93 -20.96 -4.81
CA GLY A 52 4.09 -20.06 -4.76
C GLY A 52 3.89 -18.89 -3.79
N LEU A 53 2.70 -18.28 -3.80
CA LEU A 53 2.32 -17.21 -2.87
C LEU A 53 2.28 -17.73 -1.43
N MET A 54 1.63 -18.87 -1.19
CA MET A 54 1.56 -19.50 0.13
C MET A 54 2.94 -19.85 0.68
N HIS A 55 3.84 -20.38 -0.16
CA HIS A 55 5.20 -20.70 0.29
C HIS A 55 5.97 -19.46 0.75
N ARG A 56 5.80 -18.33 0.05
CA ARG A 56 6.43 -17.04 0.43
C ARG A 56 5.84 -16.48 1.72
N LEU A 57 4.52 -16.54 1.87
CA LEU A 57 3.84 -16.15 3.10
C LEU A 57 4.32 -16.96 4.30
N ASN A 58 4.43 -18.29 4.18
CA ASN A 58 4.92 -19.15 5.25
C ASN A 58 6.36 -18.79 5.67
N ARG A 59 7.21 -18.39 4.72
CA ARG A 59 8.55 -17.89 5.02
C ARG A 59 8.53 -16.56 5.77
N ILE A 60 7.69 -15.62 5.33
CA ILE A 60 7.50 -14.31 5.98
C ILE A 60 6.99 -14.49 7.41
N GLU A 61 6.02 -15.39 7.62
CA GLU A 61 5.50 -15.74 8.93
C GLU A 61 6.61 -16.29 9.85
N GLY A 62 7.48 -17.16 9.32
CA GLY A 62 8.66 -17.64 10.03
C GLY A 62 9.63 -16.52 10.42
N GLN A 63 9.84 -15.53 9.55
CA GLN A 63 10.66 -14.35 9.85
C GLN A 63 10.04 -13.51 10.97
N VAL A 64 8.72 -13.27 10.93
CA VAL A 64 7.99 -12.55 12.00
C VAL A 64 8.12 -13.27 13.34
N ARG A 65 7.98 -14.60 13.35
CA ARG A 65 8.24 -15.42 14.55
C ARG A 65 9.68 -15.30 15.03
N GLY A 66 10.64 -15.24 14.10
CA GLY A 66 12.05 -14.99 14.40
C GLY A 66 12.28 -13.65 15.10
N VAL A 67 11.67 -12.57 14.60
CA VAL A 67 11.71 -11.23 15.21
C VAL A 67 11.17 -11.24 16.64
N LYS A 68 10.01 -11.89 16.86
CA LYS A 68 9.43 -12.05 18.21
C LYS A 68 10.45 -12.69 19.16
N GLY A 69 11.11 -13.76 18.73
CA GLY A 69 12.13 -14.43 19.54
C GLY A 69 13.37 -13.57 19.80
N LEU A 70 13.78 -12.70 18.86
CA LEU A 70 14.89 -11.77 19.09
C LEU A 70 14.55 -10.75 20.18
N ILE A 71 13.33 -10.24 20.17
CA ILE A 71 12.82 -9.31 21.19
C ILE A 71 12.73 -9.99 22.55
N GLU A 72 12.20 -11.22 22.62
CA GLU A 72 12.11 -11.99 23.87
C GLU A 72 13.48 -12.29 24.52
N ARG A 73 14.57 -12.22 23.74
CA ARG A 73 15.94 -12.42 24.21
C ARG A 73 16.71 -11.11 24.45
N ASP A 74 16.03 -9.96 24.40
CA ASP A 74 16.66 -8.64 24.51
C ASP A 74 17.84 -8.46 23.53
N THR A 75 17.68 -8.96 22.30
CA THR A 75 18.71 -8.86 21.26
C THR A 75 18.93 -7.39 20.85
N TYR A 76 20.16 -7.05 20.46
CA TYR A 76 20.52 -5.70 20.04
C TYR A 76 19.57 -5.14 18.97
N CYS A 77 19.16 -3.88 19.15
CA CYS A 77 18.10 -3.29 18.34
C CYS A 77 18.41 -3.29 16.84
N ASP A 78 19.67 -3.10 16.45
CA ASP A 78 20.07 -3.07 15.04
C ASP A 78 19.82 -4.42 14.36
N ASP A 79 20.07 -5.53 15.05
CA ASP A 79 19.81 -6.87 14.51
C ASP A 79 18.31 -7.10 14.29
N VAL A 80 17.48 -6.63 15.22
CA VAL A 80 16.01 -6.68 15.12
C VAL A 80 15.54 -5.83 13.93
N LEU A 81 16.07 -4.61 13.78
CA LEU A 81 15.73 -3.71 12.68
C LEU A 81 16.14 -4.28 11.32
N ILE A 82 17.29 -4.94 11.22
CA ILE A 82 17.72 -5.65 10.00
C ILE A 82 16.73 -6.76 9.63
N GLN A 83 16.23 -7.53 10.61
CA GLN A 83 15.23 -8.56 10.33
C GLN A 83 13.88 -7.96 9.90
N ILE A 84 13.46 -6.84 10.51
CA ILE A 84 12.26 -6.12 10.08
C ILE A 84 12.40 -5.63 8.63
N ALA A 85 13.53 -5.05 8.26
CA ALA A 85 13.81 -4.62 6.88
C ALA A 85 13.77 -5.80 5.88
N SER A 86 14.26 -6.97 6.30
CA SER A 86 14.17 -8.21 5.52
C SER A 86 12.71 -8.66 5.30
N ILE A 87 11.86 -8.57 6.33
CA ILE A 87 10.42 -8.87 6.23
C ILE A 87 9.72 -7.90 5.28
N GLN A 88 9.98 -6.59 5.42
CA GLN A 88 9.43 -5.57 4.53
C GLN A 88 9.81 -5.84 3.07
N SER A 89 11.08 -6.18 2.81
CA SER A 89 11.56 -6.53 1.47
C SER A 89 10.86 -7.78 0.92
N ALA A 90 10.62 -8.79 1.76
CA ALA A 90 9.91 -10.00 1.36
C ALA A 90 8.42 -9.73 1.04
N LEU A 91 7.75 -8.90 1.84
CA LEU A 91 6.38 -8.45 1.61
C LEU A 91 6.25 -7.63 0.32
N ASN A 92 7.18 -6.71 0.06
CA ASN A 92 7.24 -5.94 -1.19
C ASN A 92 7.39 -6.87 -2.40
N GLY A 93 8.26 -7.88 -2.29
CA GLY A 93 8.42 -8.90 -3.32
C GLY A 93 7.14 -9.69 -3.58
N LEU A 94 6.42 -10.10 -2.51
CA LEU A 94 5.14 -10.80 -2.62
C LEU A 94 4.06 -9.91 -3.28
N GLY A 95 3.95 -8.65 -2.84
CA GLY A 95 3.00 -7.67 -3.37
C GLY A 95 3.22 -7.42 -4.87
N LYS A 96 4.48 -7.26 -5.29
CA LYS A 96 4.84 -7.13 -6.72
C LYS A 96 4.36 -8.32 -7.55
N GLN A 97 4.56 -9.54 -7.05
CA GLN A 97 4.13 -10.75 -7.78
C GLN A 97 2.61 -10.85 -7.88
N LEU A 98 1.89 -10.49 -6.81
CA LEU A 98 0.43 -10.47 -6.81
C LEU A 98 -0.12 -9.42 -7.78
N LEU A 99 0.49 -8.22 -7.79
CA LEU A 99 0.16 -7.14 -8.71
C LEU A 99 0.41 -7.56 -10.17
N GLU A 100 1.56 -8.17 -10.47
CA GLU A 100 1.87 -8.64 -11.82
C GLU A 100 0.82 -9.64 -12.32
N HIS A 101 0.39 -10.58 -11.47
CA HIS A 101 -0.67 -11.51 -11.81
C HIS A 101 -2.00 -10.77 -12.03
N HIS A 102 -2.37 -9.85 -11.14
CA HIS A 102 -3.62 -9.09 -11.25
C HIS A 102 -3.70 -8.32 -12.57
N LEU A 103 -2.61 -7.66 -12.97
CA LEU A 103 -2.49 -6.96 -14.25
C LEU A 103 -2.71 -7.92 -15.43
N LYS A 104 -1.98 -9.04 -15.45
CA LYS A 104 -1.99 -9.98 -16.59
C LYS A 104 -3.27 -10.80 -16.74
N SER A 105 -4.10 -10.89 -15.70
CA SER A 105 -5.34 -11.67 -15.74
C SER A 105 -6.59 -10.80 -15.64
N CYS A 106 -6.80 -10.13 -14.52
CA CYS A 106 -8.08 -9.47 -14.22
C CYS A 106 -8.19 -8.14 -14.94
N VAL A 107 -7.11 -7.36 -14.97
CA VAL A 107 -7.13 -6.02 -15.58
C VAL A 107 -7.20 -6.10 -17.10
N VAL A 108 -6.34 -6.93 -17.73
CA VAL A 108 -6.38 -7.12 -19.19
C VAL A 108 -7.75 -7.59 -19.66
N GLY A 109 -8.36 -8.58 -18.99
CA GLY A 109 -9.69 -9.07 -19.37
C GLY A 109 -10.77 -7.98 -19.31
N ARG A 110 -10.80 -7.17 -18.25
CA ARG A 110 -11.76 -6.05 -18.12
C ARG A 110 -11.56 -4.98 -19.19
N ILE A 111 -10.32 -4.64 -19.52
CA ILE A 111 -10.02 -3.68 -20.58
C ILE A 111 -10.51 -4.21 -21.94
N GLU A 112 -10.30 -5.49 -22.24
CA GLU A 112 -10.78 -6.13 -23.48
C GLU A 112 -12.32 -6.15 -23.57
N GLU A 113 -13.00 -6.22 -22.42
CA GLU A 113 -14.46 -6.12 -22.30
C GLU A 113 -14.98 -4.66 -22.36
N GLY A 114 -14.09 -3.67 -22.48
CA GLY A 114 -14.43 -2.25 -22.58
C GLY A 114 -14.59 -1.54 -21.23
N ASP A 115 -14.35 -2.24 -20.11
CA ASP A 115 -14.41 -1.69 -18.76
C ASP A 115 -13.08 -1.03 -18.39
N HIS A 116 -13.03 0.29 -18.57
CA HIS A 116 -11.85 1.10 -18.30
C HIS A 116 -11.78 1.60 -16.84
N GLU A 117 -12.86 1.49 -16.06
CA GLU A 117 -12.89 1.90 -14.64
C GLU A 117 -11.92 1.09 -13.78
N VAL A 118 -11.56 -0.12 -14.25
CA VAL A 118 -10.51 -0.95 -13.64
C VAL A 118 -9.16 -0.24 -13.50
N LEU A 119 -8.86 0.74 -14.37
CA LEU A 119 -7.61 1.49 -14.32
C LEU A 119 -7.56 2.42 -13.10
N ASP A 120 -8.68 3.04 -12.74
CA ASP A 120 -8.77 3.89 -11.56
C ASP A 120 -8.64 3.07 -10.27
N GLU A 121 -9.31 1.90 -10.22
CA GLU A 121 -9.14 0.93 -9.12
C GLU A 121 -7.68 0.49 -8.96
N LEU A 122 -7.01 0.24 -10.07
CA LEU A 122 -5.60 -0.16 -10.10
C LEU A 122 -4.69 0.97 -9.61
N LEU A 123 -4.91 2.21 -10.05
CA LEU A 123 -4.11 3.37 -9.62
C LEU A 123 -4.22 3.58 -8.10
N ILE A 124 -5.42 3.45 -7.53
CA ILE A 124 -5.62 3.49 -6.08
C ILE A 124 -4.79 2.41 -5.39
N THR A 125 -4.79 1.20 -5.93
CA THR A 125 -4.06 0.06 -5.37
C THR A 125 -2.54 0.25 -5.45
N VAL A 126 -2.02 0.69 -6.59
CA VAL A 126 -0.58 0.94 -6.80
C VAL A 126 -0.09 2.06 -5.86
N ASN A 127 -0.86 3.14 -5.71
CA ASN A 127 -0.52 4.22 -4.77
C ASN A 127 -0.42 3.74 -3.31
N LYS A 128 -1.18 2.71 -2.91
CA LYS A 128 -1.06 2.11 -1.57
C LYS A 128 0.20 1.25 -1.43
N LEU A 129 0.69 0.64 -2.51
CA LEU A 129 1.87 -0.22 -2.51
C LEU A 129 3.20 0.56 -2.59
N LEU A 130 3.16 1.83 -3.03
CA LEU A 130 4.34 2.69 -3.17
C LEU A 130 4.60 3.58 -1.95
N LYS A 131 3.72 3.57 -0.95
CA LYS A 131 3.90 4.26 0.34
C LYS A 131 4.82 3.44 1.25
#